data_AF-A0A2G5DTW2-F1
#
_entry.id   AF-A0A2G5DTW2-F1
#
_cell.length_a   1.000
_cell.length_b   1.000
_cell.length_c   1.000
_cell.angle_alpha   90.00
_cell.angle_beta   90.00
_cell.angle_gamma   90.00
#
_symmetry.space_group_name_H-M   'P 1'
#
loop_
_entity.id
_entity.type
_entity.pdbx_description
1 polymer ?
#
loop_
_entity_poly.entity_id
_entity_poly.type
_entity_poly.pdbx_seq_one_letter_code
_entity_poly.pdbx_strand_id
1 'polypeptide(L)'
;MERNGVEKSGKNAEGDSWWETWKEVLHQDEWSNLASIERSAEKQAKSGTENAGWYEKWWEKYDAKGWTEKGAHKYGRLNEQSWWEKWGEHYDGRGSVLKWTDKWAETQLGTKWGDKWEEKFYSGIGSRQGETWHVSPPGDRWSRTWGEEHFGNGKVHKYGKSTTGESWDIVVDEETYYEAEPHYGWADVVGDSSQLLSIKPRKRPPGVYPNLEFGPFPPPRDDKPPDFPPL
;
A
#
# COMPACT_ATOMS: atom_id res chain seq x y z
N MET A 1 9.65 -5.35 -20.49
CA MET A 1 9.74 -4.53 -19.27
C MET A 1 10.61 -3.33 -19.58
N GLU A 2 10.02 -2.14 -19.54
CA GLU A 2 10.69 -0.86 -19.75
C GLU A 2 10.83 -0.15 -18.40
N ARG A 3 11.92 0.60 -18.20
CA ARG A 3 12.25 1.20 -16.89
C ARG A 3 12.95 2.55 -17.04
N ASN A 4 12.50 3.53 -16.28
CA ASN A 4 13.15 4.82 -16.05
C ASN A 4 13.46 5.02 -14.56
N GLY A 5 14.46 5.84 -14.25
CA GLY A 5 14.77 6.22 -12.88
C GLY A 5 15.98 7.13 -12.75
N VAL A 6 16.09 7.80 -11.61
CA VAL A 6 17.21 8.69 -11.26
C VAL A 6 17.48 8.55 -9.77
N GLU A 7 18.72 8.88 -9.39
CA GLU A 7 19.17 8.99 -8.02
C GLU A 7 19.86 10.34 -7.83
N LYS A 8 19.58 11.00 -6.71
CA LYS A 8 20.22 12.26 -6.31
C LYS A 8 20.56 12.22 -4.83
N SER A 9 21.61 12.93 -4.47
CA SER A 9 22.01 13.12 -3.07
C SER A 9 22.73 14.45 -2.89
N GLY A 10 22.81 14.89 -1.64
CA GLY A 10 23.54 16.11 -1.29
C GLY A 10 23.95 16.13 0.17
N LYS A 11 24.96 16.96 0.46
CA LYS A 11 25.48 17.19 1.81
C LYS A 11 25.92 18.65 1.96
N ASN A 12 25.60 19.29 3.08
CA ASN A 12 26.06 20.66 3.40
C ASN A 12 27.31 20.65 4.31
N ALA A 13 27.81 21.85 4.66
CA ALA A 13 29.00 22.01 5.51
C ALA A 13 28.73 21.60 6.97
N GLU A 14 27.48 21.72 7.41
CA GLU A 14 26.98 21.36 8.74
C GLU A 14 26.83 19.83 8.91
N GLY A 15 26.97 19.07 7.82
CA GLY A 15 26.91 17.62 7.81
C GLY A 15 25.52 17.03 7.57
N ASP A 16 24.50 17.87 7.38
CA ASP A 16 23.18 17.43 6.94
C ASP A 16 23.29 16.78 5.58
N SER A 17 22.55 15.69 5.39
CA SER A 17 22.57 14.90 4.17
C SER A 17 21.19 14.47 3.77
N TRP A 18 20.99 14.32 2.46
CA TRP A 18 19.76 13.81 1.89
C TRP A 18 20.07 12.91 0.70
N TRP A 19 19.13 12.01 0.43
CA TRP A 19 19.19 11.10 -0.70
C TRP A 19 17.77 10.83 -1.19
N GLU A 20 17.60 10.78 -2.51
CA GLU A 20 16.36 10.37 -3.14
C GLU A 20 16.64 9.49 -4.36
N THR A 21 15.77 8.52 -4.60
CA THR A 21 15.68 7.81 -5.87
C THR A 21 14.23 7.75 -6.31
N TRP A 22 14.00 7.86 -7.61
CA TRP A 22 12.71 7.56 -8.21
C TRP A 22 12.88 6.52 -9.31
N LYS A 23 11.87 5.67 -9.46
CA LYS A 23 11.78 4.71 -10.55
C LYS A 23 10.36 4.63 -11.09
N GLU A 24 10.28 4.34 -12.37
CA GLU A 24 9.06 4.06 -13.10
C GLU A 24 9.28 2.83 -13.98
N VAL A 25 8.30 1.94 -14.01
CA VAL A 25 8.38 0.64 -14.68
C VAL A 25 7.10 0.39 -15.45
N LEU A 26 7.22 0.06 -16.73
CA LEU A 26 6.13 -0.49 -17.54
C LEU A 26 6.31 -2.01 -17.64
N HIS A 27 5.26 -2.71 -17.24
CA HIS A 27 5.13 -4.14 -17.38
C HIS A 27 3.93 -4.48 -18.28
N GLN A 28 4.06 -5.52 -19.08
CA GLN A 28 2.96 -6.09 -19.84
C GLN A 28 2.98 -7.59 -19.58
N ASP A 29 1.90 -8.11 -19.03
CA ASP A 29 1.77 -9.53 -18.72
C ASP A 29 1.66 -10.35 -20.01
N GLU A 30 2.50 -11.38 -20.16
CA GLU A 30 2.60 -12.16 -21.40
C GLU A 30 1.37 -13.04 -21.67
N TRP A 31 0.61 -13.40 -20.63
CA TRP A 31 -0.55 -14.28 -20.76
C TRP A 31 -1.85 -13.49 -20.99
N SER A 32 -2.08 -12.44 -20.21
CA SER A 32 -3.30 -11.64 -20.24
C SER A 32 -3.20 -10.39 -21.11
N ASN A 33 -2.01 -10.05 -21.60
CA ASN A 33 -1.69 -8.78 -22.28
C ASN A 33 -2.04 -7.53 -21.45
N LEU A 34 -2.23 -7.69 -20.14
CA LEU A 34 -2.56 -6.59 -19.24
C LEU A 34 -1.32 -5.73 -19.02
N ALA A 35 -1.40 -4.46 -19.42
CA ALA A 35 -0.36 -3.48 -19.15
C ALA A 35 -0.52 -2.90 -17.74
N SER A 36 0.61 -2.68 -17.07
CA SER A 36 0.68 -2.02 -15.78
C SER A 36 1.88 -1.08 -15.68
N ILE A 37 1.70 0.03 -14.98
CA ILE A 37 2.75 1.01 -14.68
C ILE A 37 2.93 1.07 -13.18
N GLU A 38 4.17 0.94 -12.73
CA GLU A 38 4.56 1.12 -11.34
C GLU A 38 5.48 2.33 -11.21
N ARG A 39 5.16 3.23 -10.28
CA ARG A 39 5.99 4.38 -9.88
C ARG A 39 6.34 4.22 -8.42
N SER A 40 7.56 4.61 -8.05
CA SER A 40 7.93 4.68 -6.64
C SER A 40 9.11 5.61 -6.43
N ALA A 41 9.21 6.16 -5.23
CA ALA A 41 10.43 6.82 -4.79
C ALA A 41 10.78 6.42 -3.37
N GLU A 42 12.06 6.49 -3.06
CA GLU A 42 12.60 6.42 -1.71
C GLU A 42 13.36 7.70 -1.45
N LYS A 43 13.13 8.30 -0.27
CA LYS A 43 13.71 9.57 0.14
C LYS A 43 14.14 9.46 1.58
N GLN A 44 15.26 10.08 1.92
CA GLN A 44 15.70 10.22 3.30
C GLN A 44 16.45 11.53 3.50
N ALA A 45 16.38 12.05 4.72
CA ALA A 45 17.26 13.11 5.17
C ALA A 45 17.71 12.85 6.60
N LYS A 46 18.91 13.32 6.92
CA LYS A 46 19.53 13.16 8.24
C LYS A 46 20.27 14.44 8.61
N SER A 47 20.09 14.89 9.84
CA SER A 47 20.86 16.00 10.39
C SER A 47 22.31 15.59 10.69
N GLY A 48 23.24 16.50 10.43
CA GLY A 48 24.65 16.34 10.79
C GLY A 48 24.94 16.57 12.27
N THR A 49 24.08 17.33 12.95
CA THR A 49 24.29 17.83 14.32
C THR A 49 23.25 17.31 15.30
N GLU A 50 22.01 17.14 14.87
CA GLU A 50 20.90 16.68 15.71
C GLU A 50 20.67 15.18 15.58
N ASN A 51 20.04 14.58 16.60
CA ASN A 51 19.49 13.24 16.50
C ASN A 51 18.14 13.27 15.75
N ALA A 52 18.20 13.72 14.50
CA ALA A 52 17.06 13.96 13.65
C ALA A 52 17.26 13.34 12.26
N GLY A 53 16.21 12.73 11.73
CA GLY A 53 16.20 12.17 10.39
C GLY A 53 14.89 11.49 10.06
N TRP A 54 14.64 11.27 8.78
CA TRP A 54 13.43 10.62 8.30
C TRP A 54 13.72 9.84 7.04
N TYR A 55 12.84 8.87 6.77
CA TYR A 55 12.80 8.07 5.57
C TYR A 55 11.35 7.99 5.09
N GLU A 56 11.15 8.09 3.78
CA GLU A 56 9.88 7.87 3.10
C GLU A 56 10.10 6.94 1.93
N LYS A 57 9.18 5.99 1.77
CA LYS A 57 9.01 5.21 0.56
C LYS A 57 7.57 5.33 0.12
N TRP A 58 7.32 5.82 -1.08
CA TRP A 58 5.99 5.83 -1.68
C TRP A 58 5.99 4.97 -2.95
N TRP A 59 4.83 4.42 -3.27
CA TRP A 59 4.60 3.69 -4.50
C TRP A 59 3.19 3.93 -5.02
N GLU A 60 3.07 3.77 -6.32
CA GLU A 60 1.82 3.78 -7.04
C GLU A 60 1.89 2.70 -8.12
N LYS A 61 0.81 1.97 -8.28
CA LYS A 61 0.68 0.94 -9.30
C LYS A 61 -0.67 1.09 -9.97
N TYR A 62 -0.67 0.95 -11.28
CA TYR A 62 -1.83 1.13 -12.13
C TYR A 62 -1.88 0.00 -13.14
N ASP A 63 -3.05 -0.50 -13.46
CA ASP A 63 -3.24 -1.38 -14.63
C ASP A 63 -4.28 -0.83 -15.60
N ALA A 64 -4.27 -1.37 -16.83
CA ALA A 64 -5.17 -0.97 -17.89
C ALA A 64 -6.66 -1.31 -17.64
N LYS A 65 -7.00 -2.04 -16.56
CA LYS A 65 -8.37 -2.35 -16.14
C LYS A 65 -8.88 -1.38 -15.06
N GLY A 66 -8.09 -0.39 -14.68
CA GLY A 66 -8.46 0.59 -13.66
C GLY A 66 -8.10 0.16 -12.25
N TRP A 67 -7.41 -0.98 -12.08
CA TRP A 67 -6.86 -1.35 -10.78
C TRP A 67 -5.78 -0.34 -10.38
N THR A 68 -5.84 0.12 -9.14
CA THR A 68 -4.92 1.13 -8.61
C THR A 68 -4.52 0.76 -7.18
N GLU A 69 -3.22 0.77 -6.89
CA GLU A 69 -2.69 0.63 -5.53
C GLU A 69 -1.71 1.77 -5.28
N LYS A 70 -1.93 2.54 -4.21
CA LYS A 70 -1.03 3.62 -3.80
C LYS A 70 -0.73 3.48 -2.32
N GLY A 71 0.43 3.96 -1.92
CA GLY A 71 0.74 4.04 -0.50
C GLY A 71 2.06 4.70 -0.21
N ALA A 72 2.27 4.98 1.06
CA ALA A 72 3.57 5.36 1.56
C ALA A 72 3.84 4.79 2.94
N HIS A 73 5.12 4.49 3.17
CA HIS A 73 5.68 4.22 4.48
C HIS A 73 6.66 5.32 4.83
N LYS A 74 6.43 5.98 5.96
CA LYS A 74 7.25 7.04 6.48
C LYS A 74 7.64 6.70 7.90
N TYR A 75 8.87 7.00 8.26
CA TYR A 75 9.27 6.98 9.65
C TYR A 75 10.38 7.98 9.86
N GLY A 76 10.54 8.41 11.10
CA GLY A 76 11.58 9.33 11.43
C GLY A 76 11.79 9.44 12.91
N ARG A 77 12.74 10.30 13.23
CA ARG A 77 13.14 10.62 14.58
C ARG A 77 13.41 12.10 14.64
N LEU A 78 12.97 12.71 15.73
CA LEU A 78 13.38 14.04 16.14
C LEU A 78 13.66 13.98 17.64
N ASN A 79 14.92 14.20 18.02
CA ASN A 79 15.38 14.10 19.40
C ASN A 79 15.09 12.71 20.00
N GLU A 80 14.31 12.68 21.08
CA GLU A 80 13.95 11.48 21.83
C GLU A 80 12.63 10.85 21.36
N GLN A 81 12.02 11.38 20.30
CA GLN A 81 10.77 10.89 19.74
C GLN A 81 10.99 10.24 18.37
N SER A 82 10.46 9.04 18.21
CA SER A 82 10.36 8.34 16.92
C SER A 82 8.90 8.30 16.48
N TRP A 83 8.67 8.32 15.18
CA TRP A 83 7.33 8.27 14.59
C TRP A 83 7.31 7.41 13.35
N TRP A 84 6.14 6.84 13.06
CA TRP A 84 5.84 6.00 11.92
C TRP A 84 4.49 6.40 11.37
N GLU A 85 4.40 6.42 10.04
CA GLU A 85 3.17 6.67 9.32
C GLU A 85 3.12 5.74 8.11
N LYS A 86 2.00 5.05 7.97
CA LYS A 86 1.66 4.27 6.80
C LYS A 86 0.30 4.70 6.32
N TRP A 87 0.12 4.73 5.02
CA TRP A 87 -1.19 4.86 4.41
C TRP A 87 -1.22 4.08 3.11
N GLY A 88 -2.42 3.68 2.71
CA GLY A 88 -2.63 3.03 1.43
C GLY A 88 -4.04 3.25 0.91
N GLU A 89 -4.14 3.22 -0.40
CA GLU A 89 -5.39 3.23 -1.15
C GLU A 89 -5.36 2.11 -2.18
N HIS A 90 -6.48 1.43 -2.35
CA HIS A 90 -6.65 0.35 -3.29
C HIS A 90 -8.01 0.47 -3.96
N TYR A 91 -8.00 0.43 -5.29
CA TYR A 91 -9.18 0.44 -6.14
C TYR A 91 -9.10 -0.76 -7.07
N ASP A 92 -10.18 -1.54 -7.16
CA ASP A 92 -10.20 -2.76 -7.98
C ASP A 92 -10.53 -2.52 -9.46
N GLY A 93 -10.78 -1.27 -9.84
CA GLY A 93 -11.24 -0.87 -11.18
C GLY A 93 -12.72 -1.20 -11.47
N ARG A 94 -13.48 -1.65 -10.46
CA ARG A 94 -14.89 -2.07 -10.56
C ARG A 94 -15.77 -1.44 -9.49
N GLY A 95 -15.26 -0.43 -8.78
CA GLY A 95 -15.99 0.33 -7.77
C GLY A 95 -15.79 -0.16 -6.34
N SER A 96 -14.92 -1.15 -6.10
CA SER A 96 -14.45 -1.50 -4.75
C SER A 96 -13.27 -0.61 -4.37
N VAL A 97 -13.34 -0.03 -3.18
CA VAL A 97 -12.27 0.79 -2.62
C VAL A 97 -11.91 0.34 -1.22
N LEU A 98 -10.61 0.38 -0.92
CA LEU A 98 -10.04 0.23 0.41
C LEU A 98 -9.07 1.38 0.65
N LYS A 99 -9.28 2.17 1.71
CA LYS A 99 -8.31 3.18 2.16
C LYS A 99 -7.99 2.96 3.62
N TRP A 100 -6.76 3.26 4.03
CA TRP A 100 -6.35 3.08 5.42
C TRP A 100 -5.17 3.98 5.78
N THR A 101 -5.06 4.30 7.07
CA THR A 101 -3.85 4.88 7.67
C THR A 101 -3.49 4.19 8.97
N ASP A 102 -2.21 4.18 9.29
CA ASP A 102 -1.67 3.73 10.58
C ASP A 102 -0.50 4.65 10.95
N LYS A 103 -0.71 5.47 11.97
CA LYS A 103 0.23 6.47 12.45
C LYS A 103 0.48 6.22 13.92
N TRP A 104 1.73 6.23 14.33
CA TRP A 104 2.08 6.15 15.75
C TRP A 104 3.44 6.75 16.03
N ALA A 105 3.69 7.04 17.30
CA ALA A 105 4.96 7.55 17.78
C ALA A 105 5.28 6.99 19.15
N GLU A 106 6.57 7.04 19.50
CA GLU A 106 7.06 6.69 20.82
C GLU A 106 8.17 7.63 21.28
N THR A 107 8.25 7.86 22.59
CA THR A 107 9.40 8.52 23.22
C THR A 107 10.39 7.49 23.75
N GLN A 108 11.63 7.92 23.97
CA GLN A 108 12.63 7.10 24.69
C GLN A 108 12.17 6.68 26.10
N LEU A 109 11.30 7.47 26.73
CA LEU A 109 10.73 7.18 28.05
C LEU A 109 9.64 6.09 28.02
N GLY A 110 9.26 5.60 26.83
CA GLY A 110 8.32 4.50 26.67
C GLY A 110 6.86 4.92 26.51
N THR A 111 6.56 6.22 26.46
CA THR A 111 5.22 6.69 26.07
C THR A 111 4.98 6.38 24.60
N LYS A 112 3.82 5.81 24.27
CA LYS A 112 3.44 5.49 22.89
C LYS A 112 2.04 5.99 22.59
N TRP A 113 1.78 6.45 21.38
CA TRP A 113 0.45 6.87 20.96
C TRP A 113 0.29 6.69 19.46
N GLY A 114 -0.94 6.54 19.01
CA GLY A 114 -1.21 6.41 17.60
C GLY A 114 -2.69 6.48 17.26
N ASP A 115 -2.92 6.56 15.97
CA ASP A 115 -4.22 6.49 15.33
C ASP A 115 -4.14 5.60 14.10
N LYS A 116 -5.18 4.80 13.88
CA LYS A 116 -5.36 4.06 12.65
C LYS A 116 -6.82 4.12 12.25
N TRP A 117 -7.08 4.08 10.95
CA TRP A 117 -8.42 3.91 10.43
C TRP A 117 -8.37 3.16 9.11
N GLU A 118 -9.49 2.56 8.75
CA GLU A 118 -9.72 1.87 7.49
C GLU A 118 -11.14 2.16 7.01
N GLU A 119 -11.30 2.31 5.70
CA GLU A 119 -12.61 2.23 5.04
C GLU A 119 -12.60 1.21 3.92
N LYS A 120 -13.75 0.54 3.73
CA LYS A 120 -13.99 -0.47 2.69
C LYS A 120 -15.37 -0.23 2.11
N PHE A 121 -15.46 0.04 0.81
CA PHE A 121 -16.73 0.30 0.16
C PHE A 121 -16.86 -0.40 -1.20
N TYR A 122 -18.08 -0.80 -1.51
CA TYR A 122 -18.49 -1.26 -2.84
C TYR A 122 -19.96 -0.91 -3.06
N SER A 123 -20.26 -0.20 -4.14
CA SER A 123 -21.63 0.18 -4.53
C SER A 123 -22.46 0.85 -3.41
N GLY A 124 -21.87 1.77 -2.64
CA GLY A 124 -22.55 2.50 -1.56
C GLY A 124 -22.77 1.71 -0.26
N ILE A 125 -22.28 0.47 -0.20
CA ILE A 125 -22.29 -0.40 0.97
C ILE A 125 -20.85 -0.56 1.45
N GLY A 126 -20.64 -0.49 2.77
CA GLY A 126 -19.29 -0.59 3.29
C GLY A 126 -19.16 -0.28 4.77
N SER A 127 -17.93 -0.12 5.22
CA SER A 127 -17.65 0.27 6.59
C SER A 127 -16.48 1.23 6.69
N ARG A 128 -16.48 2.00 7.77
CA ARG A 128 -15.35 2.79 8.26
C ARG A 128 -15.10 2.40 9.69
N GLN A 129 -13.85 2.35 10.10
CA GLN A 129 -13.52 2.11 11.50
C GLN A 129 -12.15 2.66 11.85
N GLY A 130 -11.95 2.99 13.11
CA GLY A 130 -10.67 3.47 13.59
C GLY A 130 -10.46 3.28 15.07
N GLU A 131 -9.21 3.46 15.48
CA GLU A 131 -8.74 3.42 16.86
C GLU A 131 -7.76 4.57 17.07
N THR A 132 -7.96 5.34 18.13
CA THR A 132 -6.91 6.19 18.71
C THR A 132 -6.50 5.57 20.04
N TRP A 133 -5.20 5.51 20.31
CA TRP A 133 -4.68 4.86 21.50
C TRP A 133 -3.46 5.58 22.07
N HIS A 134 -3.23 5.39 23.37
CA HIS A 134 -2.11 5.92 24.13
C HIS A 134 -1.66 4.88 25.16
N VAL A 135 -0.36 4.76 25.39
CA VAL A 135 0.25 3.92 26.41
C VAL A 135 1.25 4.76 27.19
N SER A 136 1.04 4.87 28.50
CA SER A 136 1.97 5.52 29.42
C SER A 136 3.17 4.60 29.72
N PRO A 137 4.32 5.13 30.17
CA PRO A 137 5.48 4.33 30.59
C PRO A 137 5.19 3.17 31.57
N PRO A 138 4.30 3.31 32.59
CA PRO A 138 3.95 2.20 33.48
C PRO A 138 3.11 1.09 32.81
N GLY A 139 2.71 1.26 31.54
CA GLY A 139 1.90 0.31 30.78
C GLY A 139 0.40 0.64 30.76
N ASP A 140 -0.03 1.72 31.42
CA ASP A 140 -1.44 2.15 31.39
C ASP A 140 -1.86 2.47 29.96
N ARG A 141 -2.85 1.73 29.45
CA ARG A 141 -3.38 1.88 28.09
C ARG A 141 -4.72 2.60 28.10
N TRP A 142 -4.80 3.64 27.29
CA TRP A 142 -6.05 4.27 26.88
C TRP A 142 -6.31 3.98 25.40
N SER A 143 -7.57 3.72 25.04
CA SER A 143 -7.98 3.73 23.64
C SER A 143 -9.43 4.16 23.46
N ARG A 144 -9.74 4.62 22.25
CA ARG A 144 -11.08 4.92 21.75
C ARG A 144 -11.22 4.33 20.36
N THR A 145 -12.20 3.46 20.18
CA THR A 145 -12.55 2.88 18.88
C THR A 145 -13.87 3.47 18.38
N TRP A 146 -14.01 3.60 17.08
CA TRP A 146 -15.23 4.02 16.41
C TRP A 146 -15.43 3.20 15.14
N GLY A 147 -16.68 3.08 14.69
CA GLY A 147 -17.03 2.43 13.44
C GLY A 147 -18.35 2.94 12.88
N GLU A 148 -18.48 2.80 11.57
CA GLU A 148 -19.66 3.10 10.77
C GLU A 148 -19.90 1.91 9.83
N GLU A 149 -21.10 1.34 9.83
CA GLU A 149 -21.57 0.41 8.81
C GLU A 149 -22.61 1.11 7.93
N HIS A 150 -22.35 1.12 6.63
CA HIS A 150 -23.18 1.75 5.61
C HIS A 150 -24.01 0.69 4.89
N PHE A 151 -25.33 0.74 5.05
CA PHE A 151 -26.22 -0.31 4.53
C PHE A 151 -26.66 -0.12 3.07
N GLY A 152 -26.32 1.02 2.45
CA GLY A 152 -26.74 1.35 1.08
C GLY A 152 -28.23 1.70 0.91
N ASN A 153 -28.96 1.84 2.01
CA ASN A 153 -30.40 2.18 2.04
C ASN A 153 -30.68 3.55 2.69
N GLY A 154 -29.68 4.43 2.75
CA GLY A 154 -29.77 5.73 3.43
C GLY A 154 -29.67 5.66 4.95
N LYS A 155 -29.23 4.52 5.51
CA LYS A 155 -28.96 4.35 6.94
C LYS A 155 -27.50 3.99 7.19
N VAL A 156 -26.99 4.52 8.31
CA VAL A 156 -25.65 4.23 8.81
C VAL A 156 -25.74 3.82 10.28
N HIS A 157 -25.12 2.70 10.62
CA HIS A 157 -24.94 2.26 12.01
C HIS A 157 -23.60 2.79 12.52
N LYS A 158 -23.64 3.67 13.52
CA LYS A 158 -22.46 4.29 14.13
C LYS A 158 -22.27 3.74 15.53
N TYR A 159 -21.07 3.24 15.82
CA TYR A 159 -20.75 2.64 17.09
C TYR A 159 -19.34 3.02 17.56
N GLY A 160 -19.09 2.88 18.86
CA GLY A 160 -17.76 3.07 19.40
C GLY A 160 -17.72 2.95 20.91
N LYS A 161 -16.49 2.89 21.43
CA LYS A 161 -16.23 2.73 22.86
C LYS A 161 -14.85 3.25 23.23
N SER A 162 -14.67 3.62 24.49
CA SER A 162 -13.38 3.96 25.08
C SER A 162 -13.09 3.16 26.34
N THR A 163 -11.82 2.97 26.65
CA THR A 163 -11.36 2.38 27.92
C THR A 163 -11.76 3.20 29.15
N THR A 164 -12.23 4.45 28.97
CA THR A 164 -12.78 5.30 30.03
C THR A 164 -14.26 5.05 30.32
N GLY A 165 -14.91 4.12 29.60
CA GLY A 165 -16.32 3.77 29.79
C GLY A 165 -17.30 4.49 28.87
N GLU A 166 -16.84 5.43 28.04
CA GLU A 166 -17.66 6.02 26.97
C GLU A 166 -18.05 4.93 25.96
N SER A 167 -19.32 4.91 25.53
CA SER A 167 -19.79 4.07 24.42
C SER A 167 -21.02 4.66 23.75
N TRP A 168 -21.20 4.36 22.47
CA TRP A 168 -22.38 4.71 21.69
C TRP A 168 -22.64 3.63 20.64
N ASP A 169 -23.90 3.47 20.31
CA ASP A 169 -24.39 2.50 19.32
C ASP A 169 -25.76 3.01 18.84
N ILE A 170 -25.78 3.58 17.63
CA ILE A 170 -26.96 4.24 17.07
C ILE A 170 -27.08 3.97 15.56
N VAL A 171 -28.31 3.93 15.06
CA VAL A 171 -28.60 3.95 13.63
C VAL A 171 -29.21 5.29 13.26
N VAL A 172 -28.66 5.95 12.25
CA VAL A 172 -29.11 7.26 11.78
C VAL A 172 -29.46 7.21 10.30
N ASP A 173 -30.37 8.09 9.87
CA ASP A 173 -30.65 8.34 8.45
C ASP A 173 -29.58 9.30 7.92
N GLU A 174 -28.67 8.79 7.09
CA GLU A 174 -27.51 9.50 6.56
C GLU A 174 -27.11 8.86 5.21
N GLU A 175 -26.77 9.70 4.22
CA GLU A 175 -26.32 9.22 2.92
C GLU A 175 -24.87 8.72 2.97
N THR A 176 -24.58 7.66 2.23
CA THR A 176 -23.21 7.15 2.08
C THR A 176 -22.46 7.94 1.02
N TYR A 177 -21.41 8.65 1.43
CA TYR A 177 -20.41 9.22 0.52
C TYR A 177 -19.10 8.45 0.63
N TYR A 178 -18.53 8.06 -0.52
CA TYR A 178 -17.19 7.50 -0.63
C TYR A 178 -16.63 7.75 -2.04
N GLU A 179 -15.31 7.77 -2.18
CA GLU A 179 -14.65 7.92 -3.47
C GLU A 179 -14.45 6.55 -4.12
N ALA A 180 -15.31 6.20 -5.08
CA ALA A 180 -15.28 4.91 -5.76
C ALA A 180 -14.18 4.81 -6.85
N GLU A 181 -13.69 5.95 -7.32
CA GLU A 181 -12.69 6.04 -8.39
C GLU A 181 -11.45 6.77 -7.88
N PRO A 182 -10.23 6.34 -8.27
CA PRO A 182 -9.02 7.02 -7.91
C PRO A 182 -8.96 8.40 -8.59
N HIS A 183 -8.53 9.43 -7.86
CA HIS A 183 -8.35 10.78 -8.42
C HIS A 183 -7.33 10.83 -9.57
N TYR A 184 -6.41 9.88 -9.61
CA TYR A 184 -5.35 9.75 -10.61
C TYR A 184 -5.24 8.26 -10.92
N GLY A 185 -5.55 7.87 -12.15
CA GLY A 185 -5.68 6.48 -12.59
C GLY A 185 -4.84 6.15 -13.82
N TRP A 186 -5.21 5.08 -14.51
CA TRP A 186 -4.48 4.56 -15.68
C TRP A 186 -4.27 5.59 -16.79
N ALA A 187 -5.30 6.36 -17.13
CA ALA A 187 -5.23 7.36 -18.21
C ALA A 187 -4.23 8.47 -17.87
N ASP A 188 -4.22 8.93 -16.62
CA ASP A 188 -3.33 9.98 -16.14
C ASP A 188 -1.88 9.53 -16.13
N VAL A 189 -1.61 8.33 -15.58
CA VAL A 189 -0.24 7.80 -15.54
C VAL A 189 0.32 7.58 -16.94
N VAL A 190 -0.46 7.03 -17.87
CA VAL A 190 -0.02 6.86 -19.27
C VAL A 190 0.32 8.21 -19.92
N GLY A 191 -0.47 9.25 -19.63
CA GLY A 191 -0.20 10.61 -20.11
C GLY A 191 1.12 11.19 -19.60
N ASP A 192 1.43 10.97 -18.32
CA ASP A 192 2.64 11.48 -17.67
C ASP A 192 3.90 10.65 -18.01
N SER A 193 3.75 9.36 -18.31
CA SER A 193 4.85 8.42 -18.60
C SER A 193 5.41 8.53 -20.04
N SER A 194 5.27 9.68 -20.71
CA SER A 194 5.70 9.89 -22.10
C SER A 194 7.16 9.48 -22.38
N GLN A 195 8.08 9.75 -21.43
CA GLN A 195 9.48 9.34 -21.53
C GLN A 195 9.66 7.83 -21.44
N LEU A 196 8.90 7.16 -20.57
CA LEU A 196 8.93 5.69 -20.43
C LEU A 196 8.44 5.02 -21.70
N LEU A 197 7.31 5.49 -22.24
CA LEU A 197 6.70 4.97 -23.46
C LEU A 197 7.55 5.22 -24.72
N SER A 198 8.52 6.13 -24.64
CA SER A 198 9.45 6.41 -25.73
C SER A 198 10.66 5.45 -25.78
N ILE A 199 10.83 4.60 -24.77
CA ILE A 199 11.93 3.64 -24.70
C ILE A 199 11.72 2.58 -25.78
N LYS A 200 12.66 2.49 -26.74
CA LYS A 200 12.57 1.46 -27.78
C LYS A 200 12.89 0.08 -27.19
N PRO A 201 12.02 -0.93 -27.36
CA PRO A 201 12.33 -2.30 -26.99
C PRO A 201 13.62 -2.74 -27.67
N ARG A 202 14.58 -3.23 -26.88
CA ARG A 202 15.83 -3.74 -27.40
C ARG A 202 15.50 -4.98 -28.25
N LYS A 203 15.89 -5.00 -29.54
CA LYS A 203 15.66 -6.14 -30.43
C LYS A 203 16.19 -7.41 -29.75
N ARG A 204 15.31 -8.40 -29.59
CA ARG A 204 15.68 -9.74 -29.10
C ARG A 204 16.80 -10.27 -30.01
N PRO A 205 17.98 -10.67 -29.48
CA PRO A 205 19.07 -11.14 -30.32
C PRO A 205 18.63 -12.37 -31.13
N PRO A 206 18.95 -12.47 -32.43
CA PRO A 206 18.65 -13.65 -33.21
C PRO A 206 19.62 -14.77 -32.79
N GLY A 207 19.11 -15.78 -32.06
CA GLY A 207 19.93 -16.88 -31.57
C GLY A 207 19.07 -18.02 -31.03
N VAL A 208 18.95 -19.06 -31.86
CA VAL A 208 18.48 -20.44 -31.63
C VAL A 208 18.10 -20.79 -30.19
N TYR A 209 16.80 -20.96 -29.95
CA TYR A 209 16.34 -21.78 -28.83
C TYR A 209 16.37 -23.25 -29.27
N PRO A 210 16.80 -24.21 -28.42
CA PRO A 210 16.64 -25.62 -28.75
C PRO A 210 15.15 -25.88 -28.97
N ASN A 211 14.83 -26.47 -30.12
CA ASN A 211 13.51 -27.02 -30.37
C ASN A 211 13.28 -28.07 -29.28
N LEU A 212 12.44 -27.79 -28.28
CA LEU A 212 11.81 -28.87 -27.53
C LEU A 212 10.79 -29.51 -28.48
N GLU A 213 11.30 -30.33 -29.40
CA GLU A 213 10.48 -31.38 -29.99
C GLU A 213 10.10 -32.31 -28.84
N PHE A 214 8.90 -32.11 -28.31
CA PHE A 214 8.25 -33.12 -27.50
C PHE A 214 7.92 -34.28 -28.44
N GLY A 215 8.83 -35.27 -28.47
CA GLY A 215 8.52 -36.59 -29.02
C GLY A 215 7.28 -37.18 -28.33
N PRO A 216 6.59 -38.14 -28.97
CA PRO A 216 5.32 -38.65 -28.47
C PRO A 216 5.46 -39.19 -27.05
N PHE A 217 4.53 -38.77 -26.18
CA PHE A 217 4.48 -39.15 -24.77
C PHE A 217 4.57 -40.68 -24.59
N PRO A 218 5.41 -41.18 -23.66
CA PRO A 218 5.32 -42.58 -23.26
C PRO A 218 3.98 -42.83 -22.55
N PRO A 219 3.37 -44.02 -22.69
CA PRO A 219 2.09 -44.32 -22.06
C PRO A 219 2.20 -44.28 -20.53
N PRO A 220 1.08 -44.00 -19.83
CA PRO A 220 1.07 -43.89 -18.37
C PRO A 220 1.49 -45.21 -17.72
N ARG A 221 2.31 -45.14 -16.66
CA ARG A 221 2.61 -46.28 -15.79
C ARG A 221 1.53 -46.38 -14.72
N ASP A 222 0.98 -47.58 -14.54
CA ASP A 222 0.06 -47.92 -13.46
C ASP A 222 0.80 -47.97 -12.12
N ASP A 223 0.74 -46.90 -11.34
CA ASP A 223 1.20 -46.90 -9.96
C ASP A 223 0.00 -47.00 -9.01
N LYS A 224 -0.18 -48.18 -8.39
CA LYS A 224 -1.10 -48.38 -7.26
C LYS A 224 -0.62 -47.57 -6.04
N PRO A 225 -1.54 -47.02 -5.22
CA PRO A 225 -1.17 -46.32 -3.99
C PRO A 225 -0.70 -47.32 -2.90
N PRO A 226 0.28 -46.96 -2.05
CA PRO A 226 0.75 -47.81 -0.97
C PRO A 226 -0.17 -47.76 0.26
N ASP A 227 -0.35 -48.93 0.90
CA ASP A 227 -1.08 -49.13 2.14
C ASP A 227 -0.41 -48.44 3.34
N PHE A 228 -1.20 -47.75 4.16
CA PHE A 228 -0.77 -47.27 5.48
C PHE A 228 -1.22 -48.26 6.57
N PRO A 229 -0.38 -48.58 7.56
CA PRO A 229 -0.77 -49.46 8.66
C PRO A 229 -1.68 -48.73 9.67
N PRO A 230 -2.62 -49.44 10.32
CA PRO A 230 -3.55 -48.85 11.28
C PRO A 230 -2.91 -48.65 12.66
N LEU A 231 -3.54 -47.76 13.44
CA LEU A 231 -3.17 -47.29 14.80
C LEU A 231 -3.00 -48.40 15.84
#